data_AF-A0A3D0URG5-F1
#
_entry.id   AF-A0A3D0URG5-F1
#
_cell.length_a   1.000
_cell.length_b   1.000
_cell.length_c   1.000
_cell.angle_alpha   90.00
_cell.angle_beta   90.00
_cell.angle_gamma   90.00
#
_symmetry.space_group_name_H-M   'P 1'
#
loop_
_entity.id
_entity.type
_entity.pdbx_description
1 polymer ?
#
loop_
_entity_poly.entity_id
_entity_poly.type
_entity_poly.pdbx_seq_one_letter_code
_entity_poly.pdbx_strand_id
1 'polypeptide(L)'
;MPGWAGSSWYRLRYMDNKNDAQLVSPEREQYWKSVDVYVGGAEHVTRHMIYARFWQKFLFDIGVVTQEEPFQKYQKVGLIMAEDGRKMSKRRNNVVLPDDVIGEYGADAFRTYEMFMGPFDQAISRSTNGIKGIKKFLDKIIALHDKISPEALPKQLETIKHQTIKKLTEDIDEFKFNTAISQLMIFVNALSDASHIDKDTFQDLILLIAPFAPHLAEEF
;
A
#
# COMPACT_ATOMS: atom_id res chain seq x y z
N MET A 1 5.86 23.42 23.73
CA MET A 1 4.75 23.47 22.76
C MET A 1 3.94 22.17 22.83
N PRO A 2 2.63 22.18 22.56
CA PRO A 2 1.82 20.97 22.49
C PRO A 2 2.27 20.04 21.35
N GLY A 3 2.03 18.73 21.47
CA GLY A 3 2.49 17.73 20.48
C GLY A 3 1.95 17.92 19.05
N TRP A 4 0.87 18.68 18.87
CA TRP A 4 0.32 19.01 17.55
C TRP A 4 1.07 20.11 16.81
N ALA A 5 1.93 20.89 17.50
CA ALA A 5 2.71 21.93 16.85
C ALA A 5 3.68 21.36 15.83
N GLY A 6 4.37 20.25 16.16
CA GLY A 6 5.28 19.58 15.22
C GLY A 6 4.55 18.84 14.10
N SER A 7 3.47 18.12 14.42
CA SER A 7 2.73 17.34 13.43
C SER A 7 1.94 18.19 12.44
N SER A 8 1.78 19.50 12.65
CA SER A 8 1.04 20.35 11.70
C SER A 8 1.84 20.72 10.45
N TRP A 9 3.18 20.67 10.52
CA TRP A 9 4.06 21.09 9.43
C TRP A 9 5.21 20.10 9.12
N TYR A 10 5.28 18.96 9.83
CA TYR A 10 6.35 17.96 9.65
C TYR A 10 6.63 17.54 8.20
N ARG A 11 5.62 17.55 7.32
CA ARG A 11 5.81 17.26 5.89
C ARG A 11 6.78 18.23 5.20
N LEU A 12 6.79 19.51 5.60
CA LEU A 12 7.75 20.50 5.09
C LEU A 12 9.16 20.15 5.57
N ARG A 13 9.27 19.60 6.79
CA ARG A 13 10.56 19.14 7.29
C ARG A 13 11.08 17.94 6.52
N TYR A 14 10.23 17.05 6.03
CA TYR A 14 10.69 15.95 5.16
C TYR A 14 11.27 16.44 3.82
N MET A 15 10.82 17.60 3.32
CA MET A 15 11.35 18.20 2.08
C MET A 15 12.79 18.70 2.26
N ASP A 16 13.15 19.15 3.46
CA ASP A 16 14.44 19.78 3.75
C ASP A 16 14.93 19.52 5.20
N ASN A 17 15.12 18.24 5.53
CA ASN A 17 15.27 17.78 6.91
C ASN A 17 16.60 18.13 7.60
N LYS A 18 17.57 18.69 6.87
CA LYS A 18 18.90 19.08 7.38
C LYS A 18 19.13 20.59 7.43
N ASN A 19 18.18 21.39 6.96
CA ASN A 19 18.29 22.85 6.95
C ASN A 19 18.09 23.42 8.36
N ASP A 20 19.08 24.11 8.92
CA ASP A 20 19.04 24.72 10.23
C ASP A 20 18.73 26.24 10.19
N ALA A 21 18.77 26.84 9.00
CA ALA A 21 18.53 28.26 8.78
C ALA A 21 17.05 28.59 8.51
N GLN A 22 16.30 27.66 7.92
CA GLN A 22 14.92 27.88 7.45
C GLN A 22 14.04 26.66 7.70
N LEU A 23 12.72 26.88 7.62
CA LEU A 23 11.71 25.82 7.73
C LEU A 23 11.83 24.82 6.58
N VAL A 24 11.88 25.35 5.36
CA VAL A 24 12.10 24.66 4.08
C VAL A 24 12.67 25.69 3.11
N SER A 25 13.68 25.33 2.32
CA SER A 25 14.20 26.21 1.28
C SER A 25 13.21 26.36 0.11
N PRO A 26 13.15 27.51 -0.58
CA PRO A 26 12.26 27.71 -1.72
C PRO A 26 12.44 26.68 -2.84
N GLU A 27 13.67 26.24 -3.10
CA GLU A 27 13.98 25.21 -4.10
C GLU A 27 13.34 23.86 -3.73
N ARG A 28 13.48 23.44 -2.47
CA ARG A 28 12.92 22.17 -1.98
C ARG A 28 11.40 22.21 -1.92
N GLU A 29 10.83 23.33 -1.49
CA GLU A 29 9.38 23.53 -1.46
C GLU A 29 8.81 23.48 -2.89
N GLN A 30 9.43 24.15 -3.85
CA GLN A 30 8.96 24.18 -5.23
C GLN A 30 9.07 22.81 -5.93
N TYR A 31 10.07 22.00 -5.58
CA TYR A 31 10.23 20.64 -6.09
C TYR A 31 9.11 19.71 -5.60
N TRP A 32 8.87 19.69 -4.28
CA TRP A 32 7.92 18.75 -3.66
C TRP A 32 6.47 19.25 -3.66
N LYS A 33 6.26 20.57 -3.61
CA LYS A 33 4.96 21.25 -3.51
C LYS A 33 4.08 20.68 -2.38
N SER A 34 2.80 20.51 -2.63
CA SER A 34 1.83 19.85 -1.75
C SER A 34 1.93 18.33 -1.87
N VAL A 35 1.55 17.60 -0.82
CA VAL A 35 1.46 16.13 -0.88
C VAL A 35 0.31 15.71 -1.80
N ASP A 36 0.59 14.88 -2.81
CA ASP A 36 -0.43 14.44 -3.77
C ASP A 36 -1.51 13.58 -3.10
N VAL A 37 -1.11 12.57 -2.32
CA VAL A 37 -2.03 11.68 -1.62
C VAL A 37 -1.63 11.54 -0.15
N TYR A 38 -2.54 11.92 0.74
CA TYR A 38 -2.39 11.75 2.19
C TYR A 38 -3.34 10.67 2.70
N VAL A 39 -2.77 9.60 3.26
CA VAL A 39 -3.53 8.50 3.85
C VAL A 39 -3.69 8.71 5.35
N GLY A 40 -4.92 8.65 5.86
CA GLY A 40 -5.17 8.85 7.29
C GLY A 40 -6.46 8.21 7.79
N GLY A 41 -6.48 7.84 9.07
CA GLY A 41 -7.68 7.33 9.73
C GLY A 41 -8.63 8.46 10.14
N ALA A 42 -9.89 8.11 10.40
CA ALA A 42 -10.95 9.08 10.74
C ALA A 42 -10.62 9.90 12.01
N GLU A 43 -9.80 9.36 12.91
CA GLU A 43 -9.34 10.02 14.13
C GLU A 43 -8.47 11.26 13.89
N HIS A 44 -7.86 11.39 12.71
CA HIS A 44 -6.99 12.52 12.38
C HIS A 44 -7.73 13.69 11.72
N VAL A 45 -8.95 13.45 11.22
CA VAL A 45 -9.73 14.43 10.44
C VAL A 45 -10.11 15.67 11.27
N THR A 46 -10.57 15.48 12.51
CA THR A 46 -11.02 16.59 13.37
C THR A 46 -9.89 17.25 14.16
N ARG A 47 -8.64 16.83 13.95
CA ARG A 47 -7.47 17.37 14.65
C ARG A 47 -6.37 17.72 13.66
N HIS A 48 -5.52 16.75 13.34
CA HIS A 48 -4.32 16.97 12.56
C HIS A 48 -4.64 17.63 11.21
N MET A 49 -5.69 17.20 10.51
CA MET A 49 -6.06 17.78 9.21
C MET A 49 -6.42 19.26 9.32
N ILE A 50 -7.17 19.67 10.35
CA ILE A 50 -7.53 21.08 10.56
C ILE A 50 -6.28 21.90 10.87
N TYR A 51 -5.44 21.44 11.79
CA TYR A 51 -4.23 22.17 12.16
C TYR A 51 -3.22 22.24 11.03
N ALA A 52 -3.03 21.17 10.25
CA ALA A 52 -2.13 21.17 9.10
C ALA A 52 -2.57 22.17 8.02
N ARG A 53 -3.88 22.29 7.78
CA ARG A 53 -4.43 23.29 6.86
C ARG A 53 -4.27 24.71 7.38
N PHE A 54 -4.56 24.93 8.67
CA PHE A 54 -4.33 26.24 9.30
C PHE A 54 -2.88 26.71 9.15
N TRP A 55 -1.92 25.83 9.49
CA TRP A 55 -0.49 26.15 9.36
C TRP A 55 -0.08 26.35 7.91
N GLN A 56 -0.60 25.55 6.96
CA GLN A 56 -0.30 25.77 5.55
C GLN A 56 -0.78 27.14 5.07
N LYS A 57 -2.01 27.54 5.42
CA LYS A 57 -2.54 28.86 5.03
C LYS A 57 -1.74 30.00 5.65
N PHE A 58 -1.40 29.90 6.93
CA PHE A 58 -0.52 30.89 7.57
C PHE A 58 0.83 30.98 6.86
N LEU A 59 1.46 29.85 6.54
CA LEU A 59 2.76 29.82 5.85
C LEU A 59 2.67 30.34 4.42
N PHE A 60 1.53 30.13 3.75
CA PHE A 60 1.24 30.67 2.43
C PHE A 60 1.12 32.20 2.49
N ASP A 61 0.38 32.73 3.46
CA ASP A 61 0.16 34.17 3.63
C ASP A 61 1.48 34.94 3.89
N ILE A 62 2.43 34.32 4.61
CA ILE A 62 3.76 34.91 4.86
C ILE A 62 4.80 34.56 3.78
N GLY A 63 4.40 33.87 2.71
CA GLY A 63 5.25 33.56 1.56
C GLY A 63 6.30 32.47 1.76
N VAL A 64 6.14 31.61 2.77
CA VAL A 64 7.07 30.48 3.03
C VAL A 64 6.79 29.27 2.13
N VAL A 65 5.53 29.07 1.72
CA VAL A 65 5.09 27.99 0.83
C VAL A 65 4.29 28.55 -0.33
N THR A 66 4.25 27.83 -1.45
CA THR A 66 3.59 28.27 -2.69
C THR A 66 2.17 27.70 -2.86
N GLN A 67 1.84 26.62 -2.15
CA GLN A 67 0.53 25.97 -2.21
C GLN A 67 -0.38 26.41 -1.06
N GLU A 68 -1.65 26.68 -1.33
CA GLU A 68 -2.60 27.10 -0.28
C GLU A 68 -3.08 25.92 0.60
N GLU A 69 -3.08 24.70 0.04
CA GLU A 69 -3.53 23.48 0.72
C GLU A 69 -2.39 22.45 0.82
N PRO A 70 -2.27 21.75 1.96
CA PRO A 70 -1.14 20.85 2.21
C PRO A 70 -1.24 19.49 1.50
N PHE A 71 -2.46 19.07 1.16
CA PHE A 71 -2.78 17.74 0.62
C PHE A 71 -3.73 17.89 -0.57
N GLN A 72 -3.44 17.29 -1.72
CA GLN A 72 -4.32 17.34 -2.90
C GLN A 72 -5.47 16.34 -2.78
N LYS A 73 -5.16 15.10 -2.36
CA LYS A 73 -6.13 14.04 -2.10
C LYS A 73 -5.97 13.52 -0.68
N TYR A 74 -7.07 13.42 0.05
CA TYR A 74 -7.13 12.68 1.31
C TYR A 74 -7.76 11.32 1.09
N GLN A 75 -7.02 10.25 1.38
CA GLN A 75 -7.52 8.88 1.33
C GLN A 75 -7.76 8.39 2.76
N LYS A 76 -9.03 8.08 3.06
CA LYS A 76 -9.38 7.48 4.35
C LYS A 76 -8.93 6.02 4.37
N VAL A 77 -8.28 5.62 5.47
CA VAL A 77 -8.02 4.21 5.78
C VAL A 77 -9.01 3.69 6.81
N GLY A 78 -9.42 2.44 6.62
CA GLY A 78 -10.28 1.69 7.52
C GLY A 78 -9.56 1.24 8.80
N LEU A 79 -10.34 0.99 9.85
CA LEU A 79 -9.78 0.49 11.11
C LEU A 79 -9.64 -1.03 11.08
N ILE A 80 -8.43 -1.53 11.34
CA ILE A 80 -8.19 -2.95 11.56
C ILE A 80 -8.63 -3.32 12.99
N MET A 81 -9.58 -4.24 13.09
CA MET A 81 -10.11 -4.78 14.34
C MET A 81 -9.48 -6.13 14.66
N ALA A 82 -9.47 -6.50 15.94
CA ALA A 82 -9.09 -7.86 16.35
C ALA A 82 -10.11 -8.88 15.83
N GLU A 83 -9.77 -10.17 15.89
CA GLU A 83 -10.66 -11.26 15.45
C GLU A 83 -12.00 -11.27 16.20
N ASP A 84 -12.04 -10.74 17.43
CA ASP A 84 -13.25 -10.58 18.24
C ASP A 84 -14.16 -9.41 17.79
N GLY A 85 -13.81 -8.73 16.70
CA GLY A 85 -14.54 -7.58 16.14
C GLY A 85 -14.40 -6.30 16.94
N ARG A 86 -13.49 -6.23 17.91
CA ARG A 86 -13.26 -5.04 18.73
C ARG A 86 -11.98 -4.32 18.31
N LYS A 87 -11.94 -3.01 18.58
CA LYS A 87 -10.71 -2.23 18.42
C LYS A 87 -9.58 -2.82 19.27
N MET A 88 -8.44 -3.07 18.63
CA MET A 88 -7.23 -3.55 19.31
C MET A 88 -6.78 -2.57 20.39
N SER A 89 -6.50 -3.06 21.59
CA SER A 89 -5.98 -2.25 22.70
C SER A 89 -5.27 -3.09 23.75
N LYS A 90 -4.20 -2.56 24.35
CA LYS A 90 -3.45 -3.23 25.44
C LYS A 90 -4.37 -3.62 26.60
N ARG A 91 -5.33 -2.76 26.96
CA ARG A 91 -6.33 -3.02 28.02
C ARG A 91 -7.17 -4.28 27.76
N ARG A 92 -7.43 -4.62 26.50
CA ARG A 92 -8.26 -5.78 26.12
C ARG A 92 -7.43 -7.04 25.86
N ASN A 93 -6.10 -6.95 25.95
CA ASN A 93 -5.18 -8.04 25.63
C ASN A 93 -5.48 -8.70 24.25
N ASN A 94 -5.92 -7.91 23.28
CA ASN A 94 -6.31 -8.35 21.93
C ASN A 94 -5.44 -7.71 20.84
N VAL A 95 -4.25 -7.23 21.19
CA VAL A 95 -3.30 -6.65 20.24
C VAL A 95 -2.55 -7.79 19.57
N VAL A 96 -2.57 -7.82 18.25
CA VAL A 96 -1.71 -8.71 17.46
C VAL A 96 -0.44 -7.95 17.12
N LEU A 97 0.71 -8.49 17.50
CA LEU A 97 2.00 -7.89 17.17
C LEU A 97 2.36 -8.25 15.72
N PRO A 98 2.74 -7.26 14.87
CA PRO A 98 3.19 -7.54 13.51
C PRO A 98 4.38 -8.51 13.45
N ASP A 99 5.34 -8.37 14.37
CA ASP A 99 6.56 -9.19 14.38
C ASP A 99 6.29 -10.68 14.53
N ASP A 100 5.31 -11.07 15.36
CA ASP A 100 4.92 -12.48 15.54
C ASP A 100 4.39 -13.06 14.22
N VAL A 101 3.55 -12.29 13.52
CA VAL A 101 2.94 -12.70 12.25
C VAL A 101 4.00 -12.77 11.14
N ILE A 102 4.91 -11.80 11.12
CA ILE A 102 6.03 -11.77 10.16
C ILE A 102 6.99 -12.95 10.44
N GLY A 103 7.27 -13.27 11.69
CA GLY A 103 8.11 -14.41 12.06
C GLY A 103 7.53 -15.76 11.62
N GLU A 104 6.21 -15.90 11.65
CA GLU A 104 5.54 -17.15 11.24
C GLU A 104 5.30 -17.24 9.71
N TYR A 105 4.89 -16.15 9.05
CA TYR A 105 4.42 -16.18 7.66
C TYR A 105 5.30 -15.41 6.67
N GLY A 106 6.19 -14.53 7.14
CA GLY A 106 6.99 -13.62 6.33
C GLY A 106 6.31 -12.27 6.08
N ALA A 107 7.14 -11.26 5.77
CA ALA A 107 6.69 -9.88 5.58
C ALA A 107 5.71 -9.72 4.41
N ASP A 108 5.96 -10.40 3.30
CA ASP A 108 5.13 -10.31 2.09
C ASP A 108 3.75 -10.94 2.27
N ALA A 109 3.69 -12.09 2.96
CA ALA A 109 2.42 -12.71 3.30
C ALA A 109 1.59 -11.79 4.19
N PHE A 110 2.22 -11.13 5.16
CA PHE A 110 1.54 -10.17 6.03
C PHE A 110 1.05 -8.93 5.27
N ARG A 111 1.91 -8.28 4.47
CA ARG A 111 1.56 -7.09 3.66
C ARG A 111 0.44 -7.38 2.67
N THR A 112 0.59 -8.45 1.89
CA THR A 112 -0.40 -8.84 0.88
C THR A 112 -1.73 -9.19 1.54
N TYR A 113 -1.69 -9.85 2.71
CA TYR A 113 -2.88 -10.09 3.51
C TYR A 113 -3.56 -8.79 3.93
N GLU A 114 -2.84 -7.83 4.51
CA GLU A 114 -3.45 -6.57 4.95
C GLU A 114 -4.14 -5.81 3.81
N MET A 115 -3.54 -5.82 2.63
CA MET A 115 -4.10 -5.19 1.42
C MET A 115 -5.26 -5.99 0.80
N PHE A 116 -5.37 -7.29 1.09
CA PHE A 116 -6.40 -8.17 0.54
C PHE A 116 -7.65 -8.29 1.41
N MET A 117 -7.55 -8.05 2.72
CA MET A 117 -8.63 -8.34 3.68
C MET A 117 -9.99 -7.75 3.24
N GLY A 118 -10.00 -6.55 2.67
CA GLY A 118 -11.22 -5.88 2.23
C GLY A 118 -10.94 -4.49 1.65
N PRO A 119 -11.99 -3.69 1.39
CA PRO A 119 -11.85 -2.33 0.90
C PRO A 119 -11.01 -1.46 1.84
N PHE A 120 -10.07 -0.69 1.28
CA PHE A 120 -9.06 0.05 2.05
C PHE A 120 -9.63 1.08 3.04
N ASP A 121 -10.82 1.61 2.78
CA ASP A 121 -11.48 2.66 3.56
C ASP A 121 -12.46 2.13 4.62
N GLN A 122 -12.67 0.82 4.69
CA GLN A 122 -13.64 0.16 5.57
C GLN A 122 -12.97 -0.53 6.76
N ALA A 123 -13.66 -0.52 7.90
CA ALA A 123 -13.20 -1.27 9.07
C ALA A 123 -13.36 -2.78 8.82
N ILE A 124 -12.35 -3.55 9.20
CA ILE A 124 -12.34 -5.00 9.00
C ILE A 124 -11.72 -5.74 10.18
N SER A 125 -12.31 -6.88 10.54
CA SER A 125 -11.74 -7.81 11.52
C SER A 125 -10.70 -8.69 10.86
N ARG A 126 -9.55 -8.85 11.50
CA ARG A 126 -8.55 -9.81 11.05
C ARG A 126 -9.07 -11.26 11.14
N SER A 127 -8.50 -12.12 10.31
CA SER A 127 -8.69 -13.57 10.34
C SER A 127 -7.35 -14.26 10.09
N THR A 128 -6.92 -15.08 11.05
CA THR A 128 -5.76 -15.98 10.93
C THR A 128 -5.88 -16.98 9.77
N ASN A 129 -7.08 -17.32 9.32
CA ASN A 129 -7.24 -18.17 8.14
C ASN A 129 -6.92 -17.43 6.84
N GLY A 130 -7.15 -16.11 6.80
CA GLY A 130 -6.89 -15.31 5.61
C GLY A 130 -5.41 -15.22 5.26
N ILE A 131 -4.52 -15.08 6.25
CA ILE A 131 -3.08 -15.01 5.99
C ILE A 131 -2.51 -16.34 5.46
N LYS A 132 -3.02 -17.48 5.93
CA LYS A 132 -2.66 -18.80 5.39
C LYS A 132 -3.03 -18.92 3.91
N GLY A 133 -4.17 -18.35 3.50
CA GLY A 133 -4.59 -18.30 2.11
C GLY A 133 -3.61 -17.50 1.25
N ILE A 134 -3.18 -16.34 1.75
CA ILE A 134 -2.18 -15.51 1.07
C ILE A 134 -0.83 -16.20 0.96
N LYS A 135 -0.35 -16.86 2.02
CA LYS A 135 0.92 -17.60 1.95
C LYS A 135 0.89 -18.66 0.84
N LYS A 136 -0.19 -19.45 0.76
CA LYS A 136 -0.39 -20.43 -0.32
C LYS A 136 -0.44 -19.79 -1.70
N PHE A 137 -1.04 -18.60 -1.81
CA PHE A 137 -1.06 -17.85 -3.06
C PHE A 137 0.35 -17.42 -3.50
N LEU A 138 1.17 -16.91 -2.57
CA LEU A 138 2.56 -16.57 -2.86
C LEU A 138 3.40 -17.81 -3.21
N ASP A 139 3.18 -18.94 -2.53
CA ASP A 139 3.83 -20.21 -2.84
C ASP A 139 3.50 -20.71 -4.26
N LYS A 140 2.27 -20.47 -4.73
CA LYS A 140 1.90 -20.77 -6.12
C LYS A 140 2.69 -19.93 -7.12
N ILE A 141 2.92 -18.65 -6.83
CA ILE A 141 3.74 -17.78 -7.71
C ILE A 141 5.17 -18.34 -7.82
N ILE A 142 5.77 -18.72 -6.68
CA ILE A 142 7.11 -19.34 -6.65
C ILE A 142 7.13 -20.61 -7.50
N ALA A 143 6.14 -21.49 -7.34
CA ALA A 143 6.05 -22.75 -8.09
C ALA A 143 5.85 -22.56 -9.61
N LEU A 144 5.39 -21.40 -10.08
CA LEU A 144 5.28 -21.10 -11.51
C LEU A 144 6.66 -20.96 -12.17
N HIS A 145 7.71 -20.66 -11.42
CA HIS A 145 9.07 -20.59 -11.96
C HIS A 145 9.50 -21.91 -12.63
N ASP A 146 9.09 -23.05 -12.06
CA ASP A 146 9.41 -24.37 -12.59
C ASP A 146 8.64 -24.73 -13.88
N LYS A 147 7.63 -23.91 -14.26
CA LYS A 147 6.84 -24.07 -15.49
C LYS A 147 7.36 -23.24 -16.66
N ILE A 148 8.42 -22.47 -16.46
CA ILE A 148 8.97 -21.61 -17.51
C ILE A 148 9.52 -22.49 -18.65
N SER A 149 9.04 -22.24 -19.87
CA SER A 149 9.48 -22.92 -21.09
C SER A 149 9.68 -21.90 -22.22
N PRO A 150 10.37 -22.27 -23.31
CA PRO A 150 10.53 -21.41 -24.48
C PRO A 150 9.27 -21.39 -25.37
N GLU A 151 8.23 -22.16 -25.04
CA GLU A 151 7.00 -22.22 -25.83
C GLU A 151 6.17 -20.94 -25.64
N ALA A 152 5.55 -20.49 -26.72
CA ALA A 152 4.75 -19.26 -26.71
C ALA A 152 3.48 -19.45 -25.87
N LEU A 153 3.13 -18.42 -25.10
CA LEU A 153 1.92 -18.43 -24.30
C LEU A 153 0.67 -18.59 -25.17
N PRO A 154 -0.29 -19.45 -24.75
CA PRO A 154 -1.62 -19.44 -25.34
C PRO A 154 -2.25 -18.04 -25.33
N LYS A 155 -2.79 -17.62 -26.48
CA LYS A 155 -3.42 -16.29 -26.68
C LYS A 155 -4.48 -15.93 -25.62
N GLN A 156 -5.16 -16.93 -25.07
CA GLN A 156 -6.12 -16.75 -23.99
C GLN A 156 -5.44 -16.24 -22.70
N LEU A 157 -4.29 -16.79 -22.32
CA LEU A 157 -3.54 -16.35 -21.13
C LEU A 157 -2.90 -14.98 -21.36
N GLU A 158 -2.47 -14.66 -22.58
CA GLU A 158 -1.98 -13.34 -22.96
C GLU A 158 -3.07 -12.27 -22.77
N THR A 159 -4.32 -12.60 -23.14
CA THR A 159 -5.47 -11.71 -22.90
C THR A 159 -5.69 -11.47 -21.40
N ILE A 160 -5.63 -12.52 -20.58
CA ILE A 160 -5.78 -12.42 -19.12
C ILE A 160 -4.64 -11.59 -18.51
N LYS A 161 -3.41 -11.73 -19.03
CA LYS A 161 -2.26 -10.91 -18.63
C LYS A 161 -2.54 -9.42 -18.83
N HIS A 162 -2.93 -9.00 -20.03
CA HIS A 162 -3.22 -7.59 -20.31
C HIS A 162 -4.42 -7.05 -19.53
N GLN A 163 -5.47 -7.85 -19.34
CA GLN A 163 -6.59 -7.48 -18.47
C GLN A 163 -6.13 -7.27 -17.02
N THR A 164 -5.22 -8.13 -16.55
CA THR A 164 -4.64 -8.04 -15.21
C THR A 164 -3.80 -6.79 -15.07
N ILE A 165 -2.89 -6.50 -16.02
CA ILE A 165 -2.08 -5.27 -16.03
C ILE A 165 -2.97 -4.04 -15.92
N LYS A 166 -3.94 -3.91 -16.84
CA LYS A 166 -4.86 -2.76 -16.86
C LYS A 166 -5.59 -2.59 -15.53
N LYS A 167 -6.20 -3.67 -15.04
CA LYS A 167 -6.98 -3.64 -13.80
C LYS A 167 -6.11 -3.31 -12.59
N LEU A 168 -4.89 -3.84 -12.52
CA LEU A 168 -3.99 -3.58 -11.40
C LEU A 168 -3.57 -2.12 -11.35
N THR A 169 -3.22 -1.54 -12.50
CA THR A 169 -2.87 -0.12 -12.61
C THR A 169 -4.02 0.77 -12.13
N GLU A 170 -5.23 0.54 -12.64
CA GLU A 170 -6.42 1.32 -12.26
C GLU A 170 -6.78 1.14 -10.77
N ASP A 171 -6.78 -0.10 -10.27
CA ASP A 171 -7.16 -0.40 -8.90
C ASP A 171 -6.14 0.15 -7.87
N ILE A 172 -4.85 0.16 -8.17
CA ILE A 172 -3.82 0.70 -7.27
C ILE A 172 -3.99 2.22 -7.11
N ASP A 173 -4.21 2.96 -8.20
CA ASP A 173 -4.43 4.42 -8.17
C ASP A 173 -5.70 4.79 -7.39
N GLU A 174 -6.70 3.91 -7.42
CA GLU A 174 -7.96 4.05 -6.72
C GLU A 174 -7.98 3.44 -5.31
N PHE A 175 -6.84 2.91 -4.81
CA PHE A 175 -6.74 2.25 -3.50
C PHE A 175 -7.64 1.01 -3.35
N LYS A 176 -7.99 0.35 -4.45
CA LYS A 176 -8.76 -0.91 -4.50
C LYS A 176 -7.85 -2.14 -4.46
N PHE A 177 -6.95 -2.18 -3.47
CA PHE A 177 -5.92 -3.22 -3.38
C PHE A 177 -6.46 -4.65 -3.28
N ASN A 178 -7.60 -4.84 -2.61
CA ASN A 178 -8.23 -6.14 -2.47
C ASN A 178 -8.71 -6.71 -3.81
N THR A 179 -9.26 -5.87 -4.68
CA THR A 179 -9.68 -6.30 -6.03
C THR A 179 -8.49 -6.45 -6.98
N ALA A 180 -7.44 -5.65 -6.80
CA ALA A 180 -6.16 -5.81 -7.50
C ALA A 180 -5.55 -7.19 -7.22
N ILE A 181 -5.43 -7.56 -5.94
CA ILE A 181 -4.92 -8.88 -5.52
C ILE A 181 -5.87 -10.00 -5.97
N SER A 182 -7.19 -9.80 -5.93
CA SER A 182 -8.15 -10.78 -6.46
C SER A 182 -7.92 -11.05 -7.95
N GLN A 183 -7.62 -10.02 -8.76
CA GLN A 183 -7.28 -10.18 -10.17
C GLN A 183 -5.96 -10.93 -10.36
N LEU A 184 -4.95 -10.67 -9.52
CA LEU A 184 -3.71 -11.45 -9.54
C LEU A 184 -3.95 -12.92 -9.19
N MET A 185 -4.82 -13.22 -8.23
CA MET A 185 -5.20 -14.60 -7.92
C MET A 185 -5.84 -15.31 -9.11
N ILE A 186 -6.73 -14.64 -9.85
CA ILE A 186 -7.32 -15.17 -11.08
C ILE A 186 -6.23 -15.47 -12.11
N PHE A 187 -5.31 -14.52 -12.32
CA PHE A 187 -4.22 -14.68 -13.27
C PHE A 187 -3.28 -15.83 -12.90
N VAL A 188 -2.82 -15.89 -11.64
CA VAL A 188 -1.93 -16.94 -11.13
C VAL A 188 -2.59 -18.32 -11.21
N ASN A 189 -3.89 -18.43 -10.93
CA ASN A 189 -4.60 -19.70 -11.10
C ASN A 189 -4.65 -20.12 -12.58
N ALA A 190 -4.93 -19.19 -13.51
CA ALA A 190 -4.92 -19.49 -14.94
C ALA A 190 -3.53 -19.95 -15.44
N LEU A 191 -2.45 -19.34 -14.95
CA LEU A 191 -1.07 -19.79 -15.22
C LEU A 191 -0.77 -21.14 -14.55
N SER A 192 -1.31 -21.38 -13.35
CA SER A 192 -1.13 -22.65 -12.63
C SER A 192 -1.79 -23.82 -13.34
N ASP A 193 -2.92 -23.59 -14.02
CA ASP A 193 -3.62 -24.62 -14.81
C ASP A 193 -2.97 -24.86 -16.18
N ALA A 194 -2.11 -23.94 -16.64
CA ALA A 194 -1.36 -24.10 -17.88
C ALA A 194 -0.26 -25.16 -17.75
N SER A 195 0.08 -25.81 -18.87
CA SER A 195 1.17 -26.79 -18.91
C SER A 195 2.55 -26.13 -18.80
N HIS A 196 2.72 -24.96 -19.42
CA HIS A 196 3.91 -24.13 -19.40
C HIS A 196 3.54 -22.64 -19.41
N ILE A 197 4.52 -21.80 -19.09
CA ILE A 197 4.46 -20.34 -19.25
C ILE A 197 5.76 -19.86 -19.89
N ASP A 198 5.71 -18.77 -20.67
CA ASP A 198 6.93 -18.16 -21.19
C ASP A 198 7.61 -17.28 -20.11
N LYS A 199 8.89 -16.99 -20.33
CA LYS A 199 9.70 -16.20 -19.42
C LYS A 199 9.18 -14.77 -19.23
N ASP A 200 8.74 -14.12 -20.30
CA ASP A 200 8.30 -12.72 -20.25
C ASP A 200 7.02 -12.59 -19.42
N THR A 201 6.11 -13.56 -19.55
CA THR A 201 4.89 -13.63 -18.73
C THR A 201 5.20 -13.83 -17.25
N PHE A 202 6.19 -14.65 -16.90
CA PHE A 202 6.63 -14.79 -15.51
C PHE A 202 7.23 -13.48 -14.99
N GLN A 203 8.08 -12.82 -15.78
CA GLN A 203 8.66 -11.51 -15.40
C GLN A 203 7.58 -10.43 -15.23
N ASP A 204 6.59 -10.38 -16.12
CA ASP A 204 5.43 -9.49 -15.98
C ASP A 204 4.67 -9.78 -14.68
N LEU A 205 4.45 -11.04 -14.32
CA LEU A 205 3.83 -11.42 -13.05
C LEU A 205 4.64 -10.93 -11.84
N ILE A 206 5.96 -11.07 -11.88
CA ILE A 206 6.87 -10.59 -10.81
C ILE A 206 6.77 -9.07 -10.64
N LEU A 207 6.77 -8.32 -11.74
CA LEU A 207 6.56 -6.87 -11.70
C LEU A 207 5.20 -6.49 -11.12
N LEU A 208 4.16 -7.24 -11.48
CA LEU A 208 2.79 -6.98 -11.02
C LEU A 208 2.60 -7.29 -9.53
N ILE A 209 3.29 -8.27 -8.95
CA ILE A 209 3.17 -8.59 -7.53
C ILE A 209 4.06 -7.70 -6.64
N ALA A 210 5.13 -7.10 -7.18
CA ALA A 210 6.11 -6.30 -6.44
C ALA A 210 5.52 -5.22 -5.50
N PRO A 211 4.44 -4.48 -5.85
CA PRO A 211 3.84 -3.51 -4.92
C PRO A 211 3.30 -4.14 -3.62
N PHE A 212 2.91 -5.42 -3.69
CA PHE A 212 2.29 -6.16 -2.59
C PHE A 212 3.27 -7.08 -1.86
N ALA A 213 4.10 -7.82 -2.61
CA ALA A 213 5.11 -8.76 -2.12
C ALA A 213 6.50 -8.45 -2.72
N PRO A 214 7.15 -7.35 -2.29
CA PRO A 214 8.41 -6.91 -2.88
C PRO A 214 9.57 -7.87 -2.64
N HIS A 215 9.63 -8.59 -1.52
CA HIS A 215 10.76 -9.48 -1.25
C HIS A 215 10.73 -10.72 -2.14
N LEU A 216 9.54 -11.28 -2.36
CA LEU A 216 9.31 -12.34 -3.35
C LEU A 216 9.67 -11.84 -4.74
N ALA A 217 9.28 -10.61 -5.09
CA ALA A 217 9.55 -10.08 -6.41
C ALA A 217 11.06 -9.89 -6.68
N GLU A 218 11.83 -9.44 -5.69
CA GLU A 218 13.29 -9.26 -5.82
C GLU A 218 14.09 -10.58 -5.79
N GLU A 219 13.49 -11.69 -5.37
CA GLU A 219 14.15 -13.02 -5.38
C GLU A 219 14.26 -13.61 -6.80
N PHE A 220 13.49 -13.09 -7.77
CA PHE A 220 13.41 -13.57 -9.16
C PHE A 220 13.82 -12.50 -10.18
#